data_AF-L5LNP9-F1
#
_entry.id   AF-L5LNP9-F1
#
_cell.length_a   1.000
_cell.length_b   1.000
_cell.length_c   1.000
_cell.angle_alpha   90.00
_cell.angle_beta   90.00
_cell.angle_gamma   90.00
#
_symmetry.space_group_name_H-M   'P 1'
#
loop_
_entity.id
_entity.type
_entity.pdbx_description
1 polymer ?
#
loop_
_entity_poly.entity_id
_entity_poly.type
_entity_poly.pdbx_seq_one_letter_code
_entity_poly.pdbx_strand_id
1 'polypeptide(L)'
;CDLMTQGILALVTSTGCASANALQSLTDAMHIPHLFVQRNPGGSPRTACHLNPSPEGEAYTLASRPPVRLNDVTLRLVTELRWQKFVMFYDSEYDPVYQAPSRLLRADPGLEVSSPEAWSFHGVQAHRLHVRVKKQTHVQDRI
;
A
#
# COMPACT_ATOMS: atom_id res chain seq x y z
N CYS A 1 0.94 21.16 17.48
CA CYS A 1 2.22 21.88 17.62
C CYS A 1 2.66 22.03 19.08
N ASP A 2 1.75 21.97 20.04
CA ASP A 2 2.02 22.14 21.48
C ASP A 2 3.10 21.19 22.05
N LEU A 3 3.24 19.98 21.51
CA LEU A 3 4.33 19.08 21.92
C LEU A 3 5.71 19.62 21.51
N MET A 4 5.80 20.37 20.42
CA MET A 4 7.07 20.96 19.96
C MET A 4 7.51 22.09 20.89
N THR A 5 6.57 22.88 21.43
CA THR A 5 6.89 23.97 22.36
C THR A 5 7.32 23.45 23.74
N GLN A 6 7.01 22.20 24.07
CA GLN A 6 7.50 21.51 25.27
C GLN A 6 8.95 21.00 25.13
N GLY A 7 9.55 21.09 23.94
CA GLY A 7 10.94 20.68 23.71
C GLY A 7 11.13 19.16 23.63
N ILE A 8 10.31 18.48 22.82
CA ILE A 8 10.49 17.05 22.57
C ILE A 8 11.72 16.75 21.70
N LEU A 9 12.37 15.62 21.95
CA LEU A 9 13.50 15.13 21.14
C LEU A 9 13.05 14.33 19.92
N ALA A 10 11.86 13.73 19.97
CA ALA A 10 11.26 12.98 18.89
C ALA A 10 9.73 12.94 19.06
N LEU A 11 9.03 12.80 17.94
CA LEU A 11 7.59 12.60 17.89
C LEU A 11 7.29 11.15 17.52
N VAL A 12 6.52 10.44 18.35
CA VAL A 12 6.01 9.10 18.02
C VAL A 12 4.52 9.20 17.75
N THR A 13 4.06 8.72 16.59
CA THR A 13 2.65 8.82 16.19
C THR A 13 2.09 7.47 15.77
N SER A 14 0.82 7.23 16.13
CA SER A 14 0.07 6.06 15.71
C SER A 14 -1.26 6.49 15.09
N THR A 15 -1.25 6.75 13.79
CA THR A 15 -2.36 7.39 13.06
C THR A 15 -2.60 6.75 11.69
N GLY A 16 -3.69 7.14 11.02
CA GLY A 16 -3.96 6.79 9.63
C GLY A 16 -3.22 7.71 8.64
N CYS A 17 -3.31 7.39 7.34
CA CYS A 17 -2.49 8.08 6.32
C CYS A 17 -2.78 9.57 6.15
N ALA A 18 -4.04 10.01 6.34
CA ALA A 18 -4.39 11.42 6.23
C ALA A 18 -3.61 12.29 7.25
N SER A 19 -3.61 11.87 8.52
CA SER A 19 -2.85 12.56 9.56
C SER A 19 -1.35 12.35 9.41
N ALA A 20 -0.91 11.16 8.97
CA ALA A 20 0.50 10.86 8.77
C ALA A 20 1.16 11.81 7.75
N ASN A 21 0.45 12.13 6.66
CA ASN A 21 0.94 13.06 5.64
C ASN A 21 1.14 14.46 6.22
N ALA A 22 0.14 15.00 6.93
CA ALA A 22 0.24 16.31 7.57
C ALA A 22 1.34 16.36 8.65
N LEU A 23 1.46 15.31 9.46
CA LEU A 23 2.47 15.22 10.52
C LEU A 23 3.87 15.10 9.94
N GLN A 24 4.07 14.36 8.85
CA GLN A 24 5.35 14.26 8.16
C GLN A 24 5.81 15.63 7.65
N SER A 25 4.92 16.38 7.00
CA SER A 25 5.26 17.73 6.51
C SER A 25 5.61 18.69 7.66
N LEU A 26 4.91 18.58 8.80
CA LEU A 26 5.21 19.37 10.00
C LEU A 26 6.57 18.99 10.60
N THR A 27 6.86 17.70 10.72
CA THR A 27 8.09 17.21 11.34
C THR A 27 9.31 17.50 10.48
N ASP A 28 9.16 17.45 9.15
CA ASP A 28 10.22 17.85 8.22
C ASP A 28 10.51 19.35 8.33
N ALA A 29 9.47 20.20 8.39
CA ALA A 29 9.65 21.65 8.55
C ALA A 29 10.31 22.06 9.88
N MET A 30 10.10 21.26 10.93
CA MET A 30 10.61 21.53 12.27
C MET A 30 11.90 20.75 12.59
N HIS A 31 12.40 19.92 11.66
CA HIS A 31 13.53 19.01 11.86
C HIS A 31 13.40 18.12 13.12
N ILE A 32 12.19 17.61 13.38
CA ILE A 32 11.91 16.75 14.53
C ILE A 32 11.83 15.29 14.07
N PRO A 33 12.72 14.40 14.58
CA PRO A 33 12.64 12.97 14.28
C PRO A 33 11.25 12.41 14.57
N HIS A 34 10.65 11.76 13.58
CA HIS A 34 9.26 11.32 13.62
C HIS A 34 9.16 9.82 13.38
N LEU A 35 8.86 9.06 14.43
CA LEU A 35 8.59 7.62 14.33
C LEU A 35 7.09 7.42 14.07
N PHE A 36 6.79 6.94 12.87
CA PHE A 36 5.41 6.74 12.42
C PHE A 36 5.01 5.27 12.47
N VAL A 37 3.98 4.97 13.27
CA VAL A 37 3.33 3.66 13.34
C VAL A 37 1.98 3.73 12.62
N GLN A 38 1.93 3.22 11.39
CA GLN A 38 0.70 3.25 10.62
C GLN A 38 -0.40 2.39 11.26
N ARG A 39 -1.57 2.99 11.53
CA ARG A 39 -2.78 2.26 11.97
C ARG A 39 -3.47 1.56 10.81
N ASN A 40 -4.18 0.48 11.13
CA ASN A 40 -4.98 -0.23 10.16
C ASN A 40 -6.30 0.53 9.89
N PRO A 41 -6.72 0.72 8.63
CA PRO A 41 -8.02 1.31 8.32
C PRO A 41 -9.10 0.27 8.59
N GLY A 42 -9.79 0.35 9.73
CA GLY A 42 -11.00 -0.46 9.98
C GLY A 42 -10.83 -1.98 10.04
N GLY A 43 -9.61 -2.52 10.03
CA GLY A 43 -9.35 -3.96 9.94
C GLY A 43 -8.96 -4.45 8.54
N SER A 44 -9.11 -3.60 7.52
CA SER A 44 -8.74 -3.87 6.13
C SER A 44 -7.23 -4.05 5.97
N PRO A 45 -6.74 -4.76 4.94
CA PRO A 45 -5.31 -4.90 4.71
C PRO A 45 -4.63 -3.54 4.53
N ARG A 46 -3.47 -3.36 5.16
CA ARG A 46 -2.74 -2.10 5.13
C ARG A 46 -2.13 -1.83 3.76
N THR A 47 -2.21 -0.59 3.32
CA THR A 47 -1.46 -0.03 2.19
C THR A 47 -0.42 0.97 2.66
N ALA A 48 0.71 1.14 1.97
CA ALA A 48 1.68 2.17 2.37
C ALA A 48 1.09 3.57 2.18
N CYS A 49 1.26 4.47 3.16
CA CYS A 49 0.76 5.85 3.04
C CYS A 49 1.52 6.62 1.96
N HIS A 50 0.81 7.48 1.22
CA HIS A 50 1.42 8.45 0.33
C HIS A 50 1.91 9.66 1.12
N LEU A 51 3.21 9.70 1.35
CA LEU A 51 3.88 10.82 2.01
C LEU A 51 4.34 11.83 0.96
N ASN A 52 4.43 13.10 1.35
CA ASN A 52 4.91 14.15 0.47
C ASN A 52 6.42 13.99 0.24
N PRO A 53 6.94 14.38 -0.93
CA PRO A 53 8.38 14.39 -1.15
C PRO A 53 9.04 15.34 -0.17
N SER A 54 10.00 14.82 0.60
CA SER A 54 10.86 15.64 1.46
C SER A 54 12.00 16.24 0.62
N PRO A 55 12.55 17.40 1.00
CA PRO A 55 13.81 17.89 0.47
C PRO A 55 14.94 16.87 0.67
N GLU A 56 15.96 16.89 -0.19
CA GLU A 56 17.09 15.97 -0.08
C GLU A 56 17.76 16.09 1.29
N GLY A 57 17.91 14.97 1.99
CA GLY A 57 18.52 14.91 3.32
C GLY A 57 17.61 15.30 4.49
N GLU A 58 16.43 15.86 4.23
CA GLU A 58 15.53 16.42 5.26
C GLU A 58 14.25 15.59 5.43
N ALA A 59 14.37 14.26 5.33
CA ALA A 59 13.27 13.34 5.59
C ALA A 59 13.32 12.87 7.05
N TYR A 60 12.44 13.43 7.91
CA TYR A 60 12.45 13.14 9.35
C TYR A 60 11.50 12.01 9.75
N THR A 61 10.68 11.53 8.82
CA THR A 61 9.69 10.48 9.10
C THR A 61 10.22 9.08 8.83
N LEU A 62 10.33 8.28 9.89
CA LEU A 62 10.72 6.88 9.87
C LEU A 62 9.50 5.99 10.08
N ALA A 63 9.10 5.27 9.03
CA ALA A 63 8.03 4.29 9.11
C ALA A 63 8.51 3.07 9.93
N SER A 64 7.91 2.87 11.10
CA SER A 64 8.30 1.78 12.01
C SER A 64 7.77 0.41 11.56
N ARG A 65 6.67 0.39 10.80
CA ARG A 65 6.12 -0.85 10.23
C ARG A 65 6.88 -1.20 8.93
N PRO A 66 7.18 -2.49 8.69
CA PRO A 66 7.88 -2.90 7.47
C PRO A 66 7.05 -2.56 6.22
N PRO A 67 7.66 -2.49 5.03
CA PRO A 67 6.91 -2.37 3.78
C PRO A 67 5.86 -3.48 3.64
N VAL A 68 4.72 -3.15 3.02
CA VAL A 68 3.65 -4.14 2.79
C VAL A 68 4.08 -5.06 1.64
N ARG A 69 4.27 -6.35 1.94
CA ARG A 69 4.70 -7.39 0.99
C ARG A 69 3.57 -8.35 0.58
N LEU A 70 2.32 -7.94 0.76
CA LEU A 70 1.15 -8.78 0.46
C LEU A 70 1.13 -9.19 -1.03
N ASN A 71 1.60 -8.31 -1.91
CA ASN A 71 1.69 -8.58 -3.35
C ASN A 71 2.65 -9.74 -3.65
N ASP A 72 3.88 -9.71 -3.15
CA ASP A 72 4.88 -10.77 -3.35
C ASP A 72 4.32 -12.15 -2.95
N VAL A 73 3.68 -12.20 -1.78
CA VAL A 73 3.10 -13.43 -1.23
C VAL A 73 1.93 -13.90 -2.08
N THR A 74 1.04 -12.98 -2.49
CA THR A 74 -0.12 -13.31 -3.34
C THR A 74 0.35 -13.84 -4.69
N LEU A 75 1.34 -13.21 -5.32
CA LEU A 75 1.94 -13.66 -6.57
C LEU A 75 2.55 -15.05 -6.45
N ARG A 76 3.31 -15.30 -5.38
CA ARG A 76 3.88 -16.64 -5.14
C ARG A 76 2.79 -17.68 -4.92
N LEU A 77 1.75 -17.34 -4.18
CA LEU A 77 0.65 -18.26 -3.90
C LEU A 77 -0.12 -18.64 -5.17
N VAL A 78 -0.52 -17.65 -5.99
CA VAL A 78 -1.29 -17.92 -7.22
C VAL A 78 -0.49 -18.70 -8.26
N THR A 79 0.83 -18.50 -8.28
CA THR A 79 1.74 -19.24 -9.18
C THR A 79 1.94 -20.68 -8.72
N GLU A 80 2.18 -20.93 -7.42
CA GLU A 80 2.29 -22.28 -6.85
C GLU A 80 0.99 -23.08 -7.01
N LEU A 81 -0.16 -22.43 -6.82
CA LEU A 81 -1.47 -23.05 -7.03
C LEU A 81 -1.85 -23.18 -8.52
N ARG A 82 -1.01 -22.69 -9.43
CA ARG A 82 -1.24 -22.70 -10.89
C ARG A 82 -2.57 -22.07 -11.31
N TRP A 83 -3.00 -21.03 -10.61
CA TRP A 83 -4.23 -20.31 -10.95
C TRP A 83 -4.02 -19.51 -12.25
N GLN A 84 -4.84 -19.77 -13.26
CA GLN A 84 -4.78 -19.04 -14.54
C GLN A 84 -5.70 -17.82 -14.56
N LYS A 85 -6.81 -17.88 -13.82
CA LYS A 85 -7.79 -16.80 -13.71
C LYS A 85 -8.43 -16.86 -12.33
N PHE A 86 -8.51 -15.73 -11.65
CA PHE A 86 -9.12 -15.63 -10.33
C PHE A 86 -9.77 -14.26 -10.12
N VAL A 87 -10.54 -14.14 -9.05
CA VAL A 87 -11.19 -12.89 -8.64
C VAL A 87 -10.62 -12.48 -7.29
N MET A 88 -10.22 -11.22 -7.17
CA MET A 88 -9.85 -10.61 -5.89
C MET A 88 -10.97 -9.72 -5.41
N PHE A 89 -11.46 -9.97 -4.20
CA PHE A 89 -12.43 -9.11 -3.51
C PHE A 89 -11.71 -8.26 -2.46
N TYR A 90 -12.10 -6.99 -2.35
CA TYR A 90 -11.61 -6.06 -1.32
C TYR A 90 -12.74 -5.13 -0.88
N ASP A 91 -12.65 -4.61 0.34
CA ASP A 91 -13.65 -3.71 0.91
C ASP A 91 -13.47 -2.26 0.42
N SER A 92 -14.34 -1.35 0.87
CA SER A 92 -14.30 0.07 0.51
C SER A 92 -13.15 0.84 1.15
N GLU A 93 -12.63 0.36 2.27
CA GLU A 93 -11.58 1.02 3.05
C GLU A 93 -10.18 0.65 2.55
N TYR A 94 -10.06 -0.46 1.81
CA TYR A 94 -8.84 -0.86 1.15
C TYR A 94 -8.54 0.08 -0.01
N ASP A 95 -7.54 0.94 0.19
CA ASP A 95 -7.12 1.95 -0.79
C ASP A 95 -6.49 1.31 -2.03
N PRO A 96 -7.19 1.28 -3.18
CA PRO A 96 -6.66 0.72 -4.40
C PRO A 96 -5.78 1.75 -5.14
N VAL A 97 -5.53 2.97 -4.67
CA VAL A 97 -4.77 3.95 -5.46
C VAL A 97 -3.26 3.80 -5.26
N TYR A 98 -2.85 3.44 -4.05
CA TYR A 98 -1.43 3.30 -3.67
C TYR A 98 -0.96 1.85 -3.52
N GLN A 99 -1.90 0.91 -3.40
CA GLN A 99 -1.68 -0.50 -3.66
C GLN A 99 -2.87 -1.09 -4.37
N ALA A 100 -3.29 -0.49 -5.49
CA ALA A 100 -4.15 -1.24 -6.39
C ALA A 100 -3.42 -2.54 -6.68
N PRO A 101 -4.08 -3.68 -6.42
CA PRO A 101 -3.74 -4.89 -7.14
C PRO A 101 -3.69 -4.48 -8.62
N SER A 102 -4.62 -3.69 -9.13
CA SER A 102 -4.60 -3.13 -10.49
C SER A 102 -3.51 -2.10 -10.88
N ARG A 103 -2.53 -1.69 -10.07
CA ARG A 103 -1.40 -0.83 -10.50
C ARG A 103 -0.11 -1.59 -10.36
N LEU A 104 0.10 -2.27 -9.24
CA LEU A 104 1.27 -3.12 -9.01
C LEU A 104 1.15 -4.45 -9.78
N LEU A 105 -0.03 -5.11 -9.79
CA LEU A 105 -0.27 -6.25 -10.69
C LEU A 105 -0.41 -5.81 -12.16
N ARG A 106 -0.82 -4.57 -12.48
CA ARG A 106 -0.74 -4.09 -13.88
C ARG A 106 0.67 -3.75 -14.31
N ALA A 107 1.54 -3.34 -13.38
CA ALA A 107 2.96 -3.13 -13.64
C ALA A 107 3.71 -4.46 -13.80
N ASP A 108 3.17 -5.55 -13.26
CA ASP A 108 3.70 -6.89 -13.51
C ASP A 108 3.35 -7.35 -14.94
N PRO A 109 4.34 -7.55 -15.82
CA PRO A 109 4.09 -7.99 -17.20
C PRO A 109 3.47 -9.39 -17.28
N GLY A 110 3.54 -10.19 -16.20
CA GLY A 110 2.95 -11.53 -16.10
C GLY A 110 1.45 -11.54 -15.79
N LEU A 111 0.81 -10.38 -15.61
CA LEU A 111 -0.57 -10.30 -15.16
C LEU A 111 -1.44 -9.39 -16.03
N GLU A 112 -2.70 -9.78 -16.17
CA GLU A 112 -3.74 -8.99 -16.81
C GLU A 112 -4.84 -8.74 -15.78
N VAL A 113 -5.13 -7.47 -15.49
CA VAL A 113 -6.07 -7.08 -14.43
C VAL A 113 -7.15 -6.16 -14.98
N SER A 114 -8.41 -6.54 -14.77
CA SER A 114 -9.57 -5.76 -15.20
C SER A 114 -9.67 -4.41 -14.48
N SER A 115 -10.62 -3.58 -14.91
CA SER A 115 -11.08 -2.45 -14.11
C SER A 115 -11.79 -2.97 -12.85
N PRO A 116 -11.66 -2.26 -11.70
CA PRO A 116 -12.49 -2.49 -10.53
C PRO A 116 -13.98 -2.44 -10.85
N GLU A 117 -14.74 -3.38 -10.31
CA GLU A 117 -16.21 -3.38 -10.36
C GLU A 117 -16.77 -3.37 -8.95
N ALA A 118 -17.81 -2.58 -8.71
CA ALA A 118 -18.61 -2.69 -7.49
C ALA A 118 -19.34 -4.04 -7.48
N TRP A 119 -19.36 -4.69 -6.32
CA TRP A 119 -20.01 -5.97 -6.12
C TRP A 119 -20.78 -5.95 -4.81
N SER A 120 -21.99 -6.52 -4.82
CA SER A 120 -22.79 -6.68 -3.62
C SER A 120 -23.42 -8.07 -3.56
N PHE A 121 -23.42 -8.66 -2.36
CA PHE A 121 -24.09 -9.93 -2.10
C PHE A 121 -24.58 -9.98 -0.67
N HIS A 122 -25.87 -10.26 -0.48
CA HIS A 122 -26.53 -10.27 0.83
C HIS A 122 -26.20 -9.04 1.70
N GLY A 123 -26.19 -7.84 1.09
CA GLY A 123 -25.96 -6.58 1.81
C GLY A 123 -24.48 -6.24 2.09
N VAL A 124 -23.54 -7.12 1.78
CA VAL A 124 -22.10 -6.81 1.85
C VAL A 124 -21.68 -6.08 0.59
N GLN A 125 -21.16 -4.86 0.72
CA GLN A 125 -20.55 -4.10 -0.39
C GLN A 125 -19.05 -4.35 -0.44
N ALA A 126 -18.54 -4.64 -1.63
CA ALA A 126 -17.13 -4.81 -1.91
C ALA A 126 -16.82 -4.37 -3.34
N HIS A 127 -15.53 -4.35 -3.65
CA HIS A 127 -15.03 -4.23 -5.01
C HIS A 127 -14.40 -5.56 -5.43
N ARG A 128 -14.48 -5.85 -6.72
CA ARG A 128 -13.84 -7.04 -7.31
C ARG A 128 -12.97 -6.70 -8.50
N LEU A 129 -11.93 -7.50 -8.68
CA LEU A 129 -11.02 -7.45 -9.82
C LEU A 129 -10.87 -8.85 -10.42
N HIS A 130 -11.03 -8.95 -11.74
CA HIS A 130 -10.66 -10.16 -12.47
C HIS A 130 -9.18 -10.09 -12.82
N VAL A 131 -8.45 -11.13 -12.40
CA VAL A 131 -7.02 -11.26 -12.65
C VAL A 131 -6.78 -12.50 -13.50
N ARG A 132 -6.03 -12.35 -14.59
CA ARG A 132 -5.56 -13.44 -15.44
C ARG A 132 -4.03 -13.45 -15.41
N VAL A 133 -3.47 -14.62 -15.10
CA VAL A 133 -2.02 -14.84 -15.15
C VAL A 133 -1.65 -15.15 -16.59
N LYS A 134 -0.80 -14.32 -17.19
CA LYS A 134 -0.21 -14.60 -18.50
C LYS A 134 0.92 -15.60 -18.30
N LYS A 135 1.05 -16.58 -19.20
CA LYS A 135 2.25 -17.42 -19.23
C LYS A 135 3.46 -16.50 -19.41
N GLN A 136 4.39 -16.50 -18.46
CA GLN A 136 5.72 -15.94 -18.66
C GLN A 136 6.33 -16.67 -19.86
N THR A 137 6.48 -15.98 -20.99
CA THR A 137 7.40 -16.42 -22.03
C THR A 137 8.79 -16.24 -21.45
N HIS A 138 9.40 -17.34 -21.01
CA HIS A 138 10.82 -17.37 -20.72
C HIS A 138 11.55 -16.82 -21.95
N VAL A 139 12.18 -15.64 -21.82
CA VAL A 139 13.21 -15.22 -22.77
C VAL A 139 14.43 -16.08 -22.45
N GLN A 140 14.38 -17.32 -22.91
CA GLN A 140 15.49 -18.26 -22.83
C GLN A 140 15.45 -19.04 -24.13
N ASP A 141 15.89 -18.36 -25.19
CA ASP A 141 16.42 -18.90 -26.45
C ASP A 141 16.79 -17.72 -27.38
N ARG A 142 17.83 -17.00 -27.00
CA ARG A 142 18.72 -16.32 -27.96
C ARG A 142 20.14 -16.62 -27.55
N ILE A 143 20.59 -17.81 -27.96
CA ILE A 143 22.00 -18.09 -28.27
C ILE A 143 22.13 -17.89 -29.77
#